data_AF-A0AAU5S955-F1
#
_entry.id   AF-A0AAU5S955-F1
#
_cell.length_a   1.000
_cell.length_b   1.000
_cell.length_c   1.000
_cell.angle_alpha   90.00
_cell.angle_beta   90.00
_cell.angle_gamma   90.00
#
_symmetry.space_group_name_H-M   'P 1'
#
loop_
_entity.id
_entity.type
_entity.pdbx_description
1 polymer ?
#
loop_
_entity_poly.entity_id
_entity_poly.type
_entity_poly.pdbx_seq_one_letter_code
_entity_poly.pdbx_strand_id
1 'polypeptide(L)'
;MAERWGLIVEESRIKSYHNMLTELLTTVLEVFTGSREEALARLESHATSYQPRRMRFPPRTRLFRTADGFLLVCGDAPSEYDNGYSFVCRFTVAELLRDSEDTRRVAEAEARAQAEVKARLKAEERAAKRRARRGY
;
A
#
# COMPACT_ATOMS: atom_id res chain seq x y z
N MET A 1 -2.01 11.78 17.16
CA MET A 1 -0.91 10.96 16.63
C MET A 1 -1.14 10.88 15.13
N ALA A 2 -0.11 10.97 14.28
CA ALA A 2 -0.34 10.86 12.85
C ALA A 2 -0.51 9.38 12.50
N GLU A 3 -1.75 8.96 12.31
CA GLU A 3 -2.09 7.59 11.93
C GLU A 3 -1.72 7.39 10.45
N ARG A 4 -1.12 6.24 10.15
CA ARG A 4 -0.80 5.85 8.77
C ARG A 4 -1.99 5.09 8.20
N TRP A 5 -2.39 5.46 7.00
CA TRP A 5 -3.56 4.92 6.33
C TRP A 5 -3.16 4.29 5.00
N GLY A 6 -3.57 3.05 4.78
CA GLY A 6 -3.58 2.41 3.48
C GLY A 6 -4.85 2.78 2.72
N LEU A 7 -4.67 3.27 1.49
CA LEU A 7 -5.74 3.47 0.52
C LEU A 7 -5.76 2.25 -0.38
N ILE A 8 -6.80 1.44 -0.29
CA ILE A 8 -6.83 0.10 -0.88
C ILE A 8 -7.92 0.04 -1.95
N VAL A 9 -7.63 -0.67 -3.04
CA VAL A 9 -8.64 -1.09 -4.02
C VAL A 9 -8.69 -2.61 -4.10
N GLU A 10 -9.91 -3.14 -4.08
CA GLU A 10 -10.23 -4.53 -4.34
C GLU A 10 -11.00 -4.62 -5.66
N GLU A 11 -10.40 -5.21 -6.67
CA GLU A 11 -11.07 -5.50 -7.95
C GLU A 11 -11.67 -6.90 -7.88
N SER A 12 -13.00 -7.00 -8.00
CA SER A 12 -13.72 -8.27 -8.09
C SER A 12 -14.16 -8.54 -9.52
N ARG A 13 -13.81 -9.72 -10.03
CA ARG A 13 -14.24 -10.19 -11.35
C ARG A 13 -15.00 -11.51 -11.26
N ILE A 14 -16.20 -11.54 -11.83
CA ILE A 14 -16.94 -12.79 -12.07
C ILE A 14 -16.47 -13.35 -13.42
N LYS A 15 -15.89 -14.55 -13.44
CA LYS A 15 -15.23 -15.09 -14.64
C LYS A 15 -16.17 -15.86 -15.59
N SER A 16 -17.27 -16.43 -15.12
CA SER A 16 -18.44 -16.86 -15.92
C SER A 16 -19.54 -17.41 -15.02
N TYR A 17 -20.76 -17.58 -15.55
CA TYR A 17 -21.90 -18.22 -14.87
C TYR A 17 -21.66 -19.68 -14.43
N HIS A 18 -20.63 -20.37 -14.94
CA HIS A 18 -20.43 -21.81 -14.71
C HIS A 18 -19.25 -22.15 -13.79
N ASN A 19 -18.33 -21.21 -13.52
CA ASN A 19 -17.24 -21.40 -12.56
C ASN A 19 -17.12 -20.13 -11.72
N MET A 20 -17.66 -20.16 -10.50
CA MET A 20 -17.65 -19.08 -9.50
C MET A 20 -16.24 -18.76 -8.94
N LEU A 21 -15.20 -18.77 -9.78
CA LEU A 21 -13.90 -18.23 -9.41
C LEU A 21 -13.99 -16.71 -9.50
N THR A 22 -14.25 -16.09 -8.35
CA THR A 22 -14.09 -14.66 -8.17
C THR A 22 -12.60 -14.38 -7.99
N GLU A 23 -11.94 -13.87 -9.03
CA GLU A 23 -10.59 -13.32 -8.84
C GLU A 23 -10.75 -12.00 -8.09
N LEU A 24 -10.24 -11.95 -6.86
CA LEU A 24 -10.14 -10.75 -6.05
C LEU A 24 -8.69 -10.27 -6.11
N LEU A 25 -8.47 -9.09 -6.69
CA LEU A 25 -7.15 -8.45 -6.72
C LEU A 25 -7.15 -7.27 -5.76
N THR A 26 -6.31 -7.35 -4.72
CA THR A 26 -6.15 -6.28 -3.73
C THR A 26 -4.86 -5.52 -4.01
N THR A 27 -4.96 -4.19 -4.13
CA THR A 27 -3.82 -3.30 -4.37
C THR A 27 -3.85 -2.14 -3.39
N VAL A 28 -2.69 -1.83 -2.80
CA VAL A 28 -2.50 -0.58 -2.04
C VAL A 28 -2.15 0.52 -3.04
N LEU A 29 -3.04 1.51 -3.18
CA LEU A 29 -2.86 2.66 -4.06
C LEU A 29 -1.86 3.66 -3.48
N GLU A 30 -1.94 3.89 -2.17
CA GLU A 30 -1.14 4.87 -1.45
C GLU A 30 -1.06 4.49 0.03
N VAL A 31 0.05 4.85 0.68
CA VAL A 31 0.15 4.92 2.14
C VAL A 31 0.27 6.38 2.52
N PHE A 32 -0.72 6.89 3.23
CA PHE A 32 -0.85 8.29 3.62
C PHE A 32 -0.66 8.45 5.14
N THR A 33 -0.15 9.61 5.59
CA THR A 33 0.01 9.92 7.02
C THR A 33 -0.82 11.17 7.33
N GLY A 34 -1.80 11.04 8.22
CA GLY A 34 -2.73 12.13 8.53
C GLY A 34 -3.99 11.65 9.25
N SER A 35 -5.05 12.45 9.16
CA SER A 35 -6.37 12.07 9.69
C SER A 35 -7.10 11.08 8.78
N ARG A 36 -8.10 10.37 9.33
CA ARG A 36 -8.95 9.45 8.55
C ARG A 36 -9.75 10.21 7.48
N GLU A 37 -10.19 11.42 7.79
CA GLU A 37 -10.97 12.27 6.90
C GLU A 37 -10.14 12.70 5.68
N GLU A 38 -8.88 13.07 5.88
CA GLU A 38 -7.94 13.38 4.80
C GLU A 38 -7.63 12.14 3.95
N ALA A 39 -7.48 10.97 4.57
CA ALA A 39 -7.30 9.71 3.86
C ALA A 39 -8.51 9.37 2.98
N LEU A 40 -9.73 9.60 3.47
CA LEU A 40 -10.97 9.40 2.69
C LEU A 40 -11.08 10.38 1.51
N ALA A 41 -10.73 11.65 1.70
CA ALA A 41 -10.72 12.65 0.61
C ALA A 41 -9.72 12.28 -0.49
N ARG A 42 -8.55 11.74 -0.11
CA ARG A 42 -7.58 11.20 -1.06
C ARG A 42 -8.11 9.96 -1.76
N LEU A 43 -8.74 9.03 -1.02
CA LEU A 43 -9.35 7.84 -1.61
C LEU A 43 -10.44 8.19 -2.62
N GLU A 44 -11.24 9.23 -2.36
CA GLU A 44 -12.25 9.73 -3.31
C GLU A 44 -11.61 10.19 -4.64
N SER A 45 -10.48 10.90 -4.55
CA SER A 45 -9.72 11.36 -5.72
C SER A 45 -9.19 10.18 -6.53
N HIS A 46 -8.70 9.13 -5.86
CA HIS A 46 -8.29 7.88 -6.51
C HIS A 46 -9.47 7.16 -7.15
N ALA A 47 -10.58 7.01 -6.42
CA ALA A 47 -11.75 6.29 -6.90
C ALA A 47 -12.42 6.98 -8.11
N THR A 48 -12.40 8.31 -8.15
CA THR A 48 -12.97 9.11 -9.26
C THR A 48 -12.14 9.01 -10.54
N SER A 49 -10.81 8.92 -10.42
CA SER A 49 -9.90 8.79 -11.57
C SER A 49 -9.59 7.34 -11.97
N TYR A 50 -10.12 6.36 -11.21
CA TYR A 50 -9.80 4.96 -11.40
C TYR A 50 -10.31 4.41 -12.73
N GLN A 51 -9.39 3.89 -13.54
CA GLN A 51 -9.71 3.14 -14.75
C GLN A 51 -9.34 1.67 -14.56
N PRO A 52 -10.32 0.75 -14.52
CA PRO A 52 -10.05 -0.67 -14.40
C PRO A 52 -9.16 -1.19 -15.53
N ARG A 53 -8.09 -1.91 -15.19
CA ARG A 53 -6.95 -2.21 -16.07
C ARG A 53 -7.27 -2.99 -17.35
N ARG A 54 -8.44 -3.61 -17.49
CA ARG A 54 -8.74 -4.57 -18.58
C ARG A 54 -10.12 -4.42 -19.22
N MET A 55 -10.71 -3.23 -19.19
CA MET A 55 -11.98 -2.99 -19.87
C MET A 55 -11.78 -2.76 -21.37
N ARG A 56 -12.33 -3.68 -22.19
CA ARG A 56 -12.20 -3.67 -23.65
C ARG A 56 -13.09 -2.61 -24.33
N PHE A 57 -14.13 -2.15 -23.65
CA PHE A 57 -14.99 -1.00 -23.95
C PHE A 57 -15.32 -0.32 -22.63
N PRO A 58 -15.53 1.01 -22.56
CA PRO A 58 -15.91 1.66 -21.31
C PRO A 58 -17.40 1.39 -21.05
N PRO A 59 -17.79 0.42 -20.19
CA PRO A 59 -19.17 0.34 -19.77
C PRO A 59 -19.53 1.61 -19.00
N ARG A 60 -20.81 1.91 -18.90
CA ARG A 60 -21.28 2.89 -17.93
C ARG A 60 -20.71 2.57 -16.55
N THR A 61 -20.12 3.58 -15.90
CA THR A 61 -19.59 3.46 -14.53
C THR A 61 -20.45 4.28 -13.57
N ARG A 62 -20.59 3.80 -12.34
CA ARG A 62 -21.26 4.50 -11.24
C ARG A 62 -20.42 4.36 -9.98
N LEU A 63 -20.09 5.49 -9.36
CA LEU A 63 -19.34 5.54 -8.11
C LEU A 63 -20.30 5.88 -6.96
N PHE A 64 -20.31 5.04 -5.93
CA PHE A 64 -21.10 5.21 -4.73
C PHE A 64 -20.19 5.44 -3.52
N ARG A 65 -20.65 6.23 -2.56
CA ARG A 65 -19.98 6.42 -1.27
C ARG A 65 -20.52 5.42 -0.24
N THR A 66 -19.64 4.85 0.57
CA THR A 66 -19.98 3.98 1.72
C THR A 66 -19.53 4.63 3.03
N ALA A 67 -19.72 3.95 4.17
CA ALA A 67 -19.29 4.46 5.49
C ALA A 67 -17.75 4.53 5.64
N ASP A 68 -17.04 3.72 4.87
CA ASP A 68 -15.61 3.44 4.98
C ASP A 68 -14.83 3.62 3.66
N GLY A 69 -15.50 4.06 2.59
CA GLY A 69 -14.87 4.32 1.30
C GLY A 69 -15.86 4.45 0.16
N PHE A 70 -15.58 3.77 -0.94
CA PHE A 70 -16.31 3.94 -2.20
C PHE A 70 -16.50 2.61 -2.95
N LEU A 71 -17.57 2.53 -3.74
CA LEU A 71 -17.88 1.38 -4.58
C LEU A 71 -18.06 1.84 -6.02
N LEU A 72 -17.16 1.42 -6.90
CA LEU A 72 -17.29 1.62 -8.34
C LEU A 72 -17.93 0.38 -8.96
N VAL A 73 -19.09 0.57 -9.58
CA VAL A 73 -19.78 -0.46 -10.34
C VAL A 73 -19.66 -0.14 -11.81
N CYS A 74 -19.22 -1.12 -12.59
CA CYS A 74 -19.08 -1.01 -14.03
C CYS A 74 -20.06 -1.95 -14.72
N GLY A 75 -20.93 -1.38 -15.55
CA GLY A 75 -22.00 -2.09 -16.25
C GLY A 75 -23.36 -1.98 -15.59
N ASP A 76 -24.38 -2.38 -16.35
CA ASP A 76 -25.79 -2.41 -15.97
C ASP A 76 -26.23 -3.88 -16.01
N ALA A 77 -26.93 -4.37 -14.99
CA ALA A 77 -27.52 -5.72 -15.00
C ALA A 77 -28.64 -5.82 -16.07
N PRO A 78 -29.09 -7.04 -16.39
CA PRO A 78 -28.55 -7.94 -17.39
C PRO A 78 -28.88 -7.58 -18.86
N SER A 79 -29.59 -6.49 -19.16
CA SER A 79 -30.24 -6.33 -20.48
C SER A 79 -29.51 -5.46 -21.50
N GLU A 80 -28.46 -4.71 -21.15
CA GLU A 80 -27.83 -3.80 -22.12
C GLU A 80 -26.56 -4.35 -22.77
N TYR A 81 -25.89 -5.34 -22.16
CA TYR A 81 -24.82 -6.09 -22.81
C TYR A 81 -24.80 -7.51 -22.23
N ASP A 82 -25.34 -8.46 -23.00
CA ASP A 82 -25.17 -9.91 -22.82
C ASP A 82 -23.70 -10.30 -23.00
N ASN A 83 -22.85 -9.85 -22.08
CA ASN A 83 -21.41 -10.11 -22.10
C ASN A 83 -20.93 -10.73 -20.78
N GLY A 84 -21.83 -11.01 -19.83
CA GLY A 84 -21.54 -11.86 -18.67
C GLY A 84 -20.51 -11.35 -17.66
N TYR A 85 -20.01 -10.11 -17.79
CA TYR A 85 -18.97 -9.56 -16.91
C TYR A 85 -19.49 -8.33 -16.15
N SER A 86 -20.05 -8.53 -14.96
CA SER A 86 -20.16 -7.46 -13.96
C SER A 86 -18.82 -7.29 -13.26
N PHE A 87 -18.34 -6.05 -13.16
CA PHE A 87 -17.07 -5.72 -12.53
C PHE A 87 -17.29 -4.67 -11.44
N VAL A 88 -16.70 -4.90 -10.28
CA VAL A 88 -16.85 -4.05 -9.10
C VAL A 88 -15.48 -3.76 -8.51
N CYS A 89 -15.20 -2.49 -8.23
CA CYS A 89 -14.08 -2.09 -7.39
C CYS A 89 -14.60 -1.57 -6.06
N ARG A 90 -14.07 -2.12 -4.97
CA ARG A 90 -14.26 -1.55 -3.63
C ARG A 90 -13.01 -0.78 -3.24
N PHE A 91 -13.19 0.46 -2.83
CA PHE A 91 -12.14 1.32 -2.32
C PHE A 91 -12.34 1.46 -0.82
N THR A 92 -11.30 1.21 -0.03
CA THR A 92 -11.35 1.29 1.43
C THR A 92 -10.16 2.05 1.99
N VAL A 93 -10.39 2.71 3.12
CA VAL A 93 -9.34 3.25 3.98
C VAL A 93 -9.11 2.28 5.13
N ALA A 94 -7.86 1.88 5.37
CA ALA A 94 -7.47 1.01 6.47
C ALA A 94 -6.30 1.59 7.25
N GLU A 95 -6.31 1.47 8.57
CA GLU A 95 -5.16 1.85 9.39
C GLU A 95 -4.00 0.87 9.13
N LEU A 96 -2.80 1.41 8.91
CA LEU A 96 -1.57 0.64 8.73
C LEU A 96 -0.92 0.41 10.09
N LEU A 97 -1.10 -0.81 10.62
CA LEU A 97 -0.54 -1.19 11.93
C LEU A 97 0.94 -1.58 11.88
N ARG A 98 1.40 -2.13 10.75
CA ARG A 98 2.79 -2.60 10.59
C ARG A 98 3.21 -2.60 9.13
N ASP A 99 4.40 -2.07 8.89
CA ASP A 99 5.13 -2.21 7.63
C ASP A 99 6.44 -2.98 7.88
N SER A 100 6.64 -4.08 7.15
CA SER A 100 7.87 -4.87 7.26
C SER A 100 9.10 -4.10 6.79
N GLU A 101 8.92 -3.15 5.87
CA GLU A 101 10.02 -2.33 5.36
C GLU A 101 10.55 -1.37 6.42
N ASP A 102 9.67 -0.80 7.23
CA ASP A 102 10.08 0.05 8.36
C ASP A 102 10.89 -0.76 9.38
N THR A 103 10.44 -1.98 9.67
CA THR A 103 11.14 -2.90 10.58
C THR A 103 12.56 -3.16 10.07
N ARG A 104 12.71 -3.41 8.77
CA ARG A 104 14.01 -3.64 8.13
C ARG A 104 14.91 -2.40 8.21
N ARG A 105 14.38 -1.22 7.89
CA ARG A 105 15.14 0.04 7.90
C ARG A 105 15.66 0.39 9.29
N VAL A 106 14.86 0.19 10.33
CA VAL A 106 15.30 0.41 11.72
C VAL A 106 16.46 -0.53 12.06
N ALA A 107 16.33 -1.82 11.76
CA ALA A 107 17.39 -2.80 12.01
C ALA A 107 18.70 -2.47 11.25
N GLU A 108 18.60 -2.03 9.99
CA GLU A 108 19.76 -1.61 9.20
C GLU A 108 20.44 -0.35 9.78
N ALA A 109 19.65 0.62 10.24
CA ALA A 109 20.17 1.84 10.85
C ALA A 109 20.90 1.54 12.18
N GLU A 110 20.33 0.67 13.01
CA GLU A 110 20.95 0.21 14.25
C GLU A 110 22.27 -0.54 13.99
N ALA A 111 22.29 -1.44 13.00
CA ALA A 111 23.49 -2.17 12.63
C ALA A 111 24.61 -1.23 12.15
N ARG A 112 24.26 -0.20 11.37
CA ARG A 112 25.22 0.84 10.93
C ARG A 112 25.77 1.63 12.12
N ALA A 113 24.92 2.09 13.02
CA ALA A 113 25.35 2.82 14.21
C ALA A 113 26.27 1.97 15.11
N GLN A 114 25.95 0.69 15.30
CA GLN A 114 26.79 -0.24 16.06
C GLN A 114 28.16 -0.46 15.39
N ALA A 115 28.17 -0.58 14.06
CA ALA A 115 29.41 -0.72 13.30
C ALA A 115 30.33 0.51 13.45
N GLU A 116 29.76 1.71 13.43
CA GLU A 116 30.49 2.97 13.64
C GLU A 116 31.09 3.05 15.05
N VAL A 117 30.30 2.73 16.08
CA VAL A 117 30.78 2.68 17.48
C VAL A 117 31.93 1.68 17.61
N LYS A 118 31.77 0.47 17.07
CA LYS A 118 32.80 -0.57 17.10
C LYS A 118 34.08 -0.15 16.35
N ALA A 119 33.94 0.51 15.21
CA ALA A 119 35.05 1.04 14.45
C ALA A 119 35.82 2.11 15.24
N ARG A 120 35.11 3.02 15.92
CA ARG A 120 35.71 4.05 16.77
C ARG A 120 36.52 3.45 17.92
N LEU A 121 35.92 2.51 18.66
CA LEU A 121 36.60 1.82 19.77
C LEU A 121 37.86 1.09 19.29
N LYS A 122 37.78 0.39 18.15
CA LYS A 122 38.93 -0.29 17.55
C LYS A 122 40.02 0.67 17.08
N ALA A 123 39.64 1.86 16.59
CA ALA A 123 40.59 2.89 16.18
C ALA A 123 41.32 3.49 17.40
N GLU A 124 40.60 3.76 18.48
CA GLU A 124 41.15 4.24 19.75
C GLU A 124 42.11 3.22 20.37
N GLU A 125 41.72 1.94 20.40
CA GLU A 125 42.57 0.84 20.88
C GLU A 125 43.87 0.74 20.06
N ARG A 126 43.75 0.79 18.72
CA ARG A 126 44.91 0.80 17.81
C ARG A 126 45.80 2.00 18.02
N ALA A 127 45.23 3.19 18.26
CA ALA A 127 45.98 4.41 18.54
C ALA A 127 46.73 4.32 19.87
N ALA A 128 46.09 3.83 20.93
CA ALA A 128 46.70 3.60 22.23
C ALA A 128 47.87 2.62 22.14
N LYS A 129 47.68 1.49 21.43
CA LYS A 129 48.75 0.49 21.20
C LYS A 129 49.93 1.07 20.43
N ARG A 130 49.68 1.93 19.43
CA ARG A 130 50.74 2.63 18.69
C ARG A 130 51.51 3.61 19.56
N ARG A 131 50.82 4.36 20.43
CA ARG A 131 51.46 5.28 21.39
C ARG A 131 52.36 4.52 22.37
N ALA A 132 51.88 3.41 22.92
CA ALA A 132 52.67 2.58 23.83
C ALA A 132 53.95 2.00 23.18
N ARG A 133 53.91 1.66 21.88
CA ARG A 133 55.08 1.15 21.14
C ARG A 133 56.13 2.21 20.78
N ARG A 134 55.79 3.50 20.81
CA ARG A 134 56.66 4.60 20.37
C ARG A 134 57.40 5.30 21.52
N GLY A 135 57.16 4.87 22.76
CA GLY A 135 57.73 5.44 23.99
C GLY A 135 58.92 4.66 24.57
N TYR A 136 59.75 4.03 23.74
CA TYR A 136 61.01 3.37 24.13
C TYR A 136 62.13 3.82 23.21
#